data_AF-A0A920HC77-F1
#
_entry.id   AF-A0A920HC77-F1
#
_cell.length_a   1.000
_cell.length_b   1.000
_cell.length_c   1.000
_cell.angle_alpha   90.00
_cell.angle_beta   90.00
_cell.angle_gamma   90.00
#
_symmetry.space_group_name_H-M   'P 1'
#
loop_
_entity.id
_entity.type
_entity.pdbx_description
1 polymer ?
#
loop_
_entity_poly.entity_id
_entity_poly.type
_entity_poly.pdbx_seq_one_letter_code
_entity_poly.pdbx_strand_id
1 'polypeptide(L)'
;MRITQSMISKNLIEGLKNNREQLNESQRRISTGKKHAKISDDPESFSKAKRLSKQINQNNQYLKNASSANAWVMTTRNAVENLSTNVSKLREIFFKVLVMI
;
A
#
# COMPACT_ATOMS: atom_id res chain seq x y z
N MET A 1 -14.40 -50.08 32.68
CA MET A 1 -15.35 -49.03 32.24
C MET A 1 -16.08 -49.49 30.98
N ARG A 2 -17.38 -49.21 30.85
CA ARG A 2 -18.20 -49.62 29.69
C ARG A 2 -18.36 -48.44 28.74
N ILE A 3 -17.95 -48.61 27.48
CA ILE A 3 -18.20 -47.64 26.42
C ILE A 3 -19.67 -47.76 26.01
N THR A 4 -20.42 -46.68 26.08
CA THR A 4 -21.84 -46.63 25.70
C THR A 4 -21.99 -46.14 24.26
N GLN A 5 -23.07 -46.54 23.58
CA GLN A 5 -23.39 -46.06 22.23
C GLN A 5 -23.43 -44.53 22.15
N SER A 6 -23.94 -43.87 23.20
CA SER A 6 -23.93 -42.41 23.33
C SER A 6 -22.52 -41.81 23.40
N MET A 7 -21.55 -42.53 23.96
CA MET A 7 -20.15 -42.10 24.03
C MET A 7 -19.47 -42.23 22.66
N ILE A 8 -19.81 -43.26 21.88
CA ILE A 8 -19.34 -43.43 20.49
C ILE A 8 -19.92 -42.32 19.59
N SER A 9 -21.22 -42.06 19.68
CA SER A 9 -21.86 -40.99 18.89
C SER A 9 -21.32 -39.60 19.23
N LYS A 10 -21.03 -39.31 20.51
CA LYS A 10 -20.41 -38.04 20.92
C LYS A 10 -19.01 -37.88 20.34
N ASN A 11 -18.16 -38.91 20.42
CA ASN A 11 -16.82 -38.88 19.83
C ASN A 11 -16.86 -38.69 18.30
N LEU A 12 -17.81 -39.32 17.62
CA LEU A 12 -17.99 -39.14 16.17
C LEU A 12 -18.40 -37.71 15.82
N ILE A 13 -19.36 -37.14 16.54
CA ILE A 13 -19.81 -35.75 16.34
C ILE A 13 -18.66 -34.77 16.60
N GLU A 14 -17.86 -35.01 17.64
CA GLU A 14 -16.71 -34.18 17.97
C GLU A 14 -15.61 -34.27 16.90
N GLY A 15 -15.31 -35.48 16.40
CA GLY A 15 -14.41 -35.66 15.26
C GLY A 15 -14.91 -34.97 13.99
N LEU A 16 -16.21 -35.06 13.68
CA LEU A 16 -16.82 -34.35 12.55
C LEU A 16 -16.74 -32.83 12.69
N LYS A 17 -16.95 -32.31 13.90
CA LYS A 17 -16.84 -30.88 14.17
C LYS A 17 -15.41 -30.38 13.93
N ASN A 18 -14.41 -31.09 14.45
CA ASN A 18 -13.00 -30.75 14.26
C ASN A 18 -12.60 -30.78 12.78
N ASN A 19 -13.05 -31.80 12.04
CA ASN A 19 -12.80 -31.89 10.60
C ASN A 19 -13.47 -30.75 9.83
N ARG A 20 -14.71 -30.37 10.18
CA ARG A 20 -15.37 -29.21 9.58
C ARG A 20 -14.61 -27.92 9.84
N GLU A 21 -14.08 -27.72 11.04
CA GLU A 21 -13.28 -26.53 11.38
C GLU A 21 -11.99 -26.45 10.54
N GLN A 22 -11.25 -27.54 10.43
CA GLN A 22 -10.03 -27.60 9.61
C GLN A 22 -10.31 -27.36 8.12
N LEU A 23 -11.43 -27.89 7.61
CA LEU A 23 -11.85 -27.67 6.23
C LEU A 23 -12.22 -26.20 5.99
N ASN A 24 -12.91 -25.58 6.94
CA ASN A 24 -13.27 -24.16 6.87
C ASN A 24 -12.01 -23.26 6.90
N GLU A 25 -11.03 -23.61 7.73
CA GLU A 25 -9.76 -22.89 7.77
C GLU A 25 -8.97 -23.04 6.47
N SER A 26 -8.90 -24.26 5.92
CA SER A 26 -8.25 -24.54 4.64
C SER A 26 -8.92 -23.80 3.50
N GLN A 27 -10.25 -23.81 3.44
CA GLN A 27 -11.03 -23.05 2.46
C GLN A 27 -10.72 -21.56 2.57
N ARG A 28 -10.62 -21.01 3.78
CA ARG A 28 -10.25 -19.61 4.01
C ARG A 28 -8.82 -19.31 3.54
N ARG A 29 -7.85 -20.20 3.78
CA ARG A 29 -6.48 -20.06 3.28
C ARG A 29 -6.42 -20.08 1.76
N ILE A 30 -7.20 -20.95 1.11
CA ILE A 30 -7.31 -21.00 -0.36
C ILE A 30 -7.96 -19.73 -0.90
N SER A 31 -9.10 -19.31 -0.36
CA SER A 31 -9.83 -18.13 -0.83
C SER A 31 -9.08 -16.81 -0.61
N THR A 32 -8.27 -16.70 0.45
CA THR A 32 -7.48 -15.49 0.74
C THR A 32 -6.07 -15.51 0.17
N GLY A 33 -5.55 -16.70 -0.18
CA GLY A 33 -4.15 -16.90 -0.57
C GLY A 33 -3.14 -16.61 0.55
N LYS A 34 -3.59 -16.34 1.78
CA LYS A 34 -2.73 -15.96 2.91
C LYS A 34 -2.51 -17.16 3.83
N LYS A 35 -1.24 -17.53 4.03
CA LYS A 35 -0.83 -18.63 4.91
C LYS A 35 -1.25 -18.40 6.38
N HIS A 36 -1.15 -17.15 6.84
CA HIS A 36 -1.56 -16.73 8.19
C HIS A 36 -2.57 -15.60 8.08
N ALA A 37 -3.84 -15.91 8.38
CA ALA A 37 -4.93 -14.94 8.28
C ALA A 37 -5.26 -14.30 9.64
N LYS A 38 -4.87 -14.91 10.76
CA LYS A 38 -5.08 -14.39 12.11
C LYS A 38 -3.76 -14.21 12.85
N ILE A 39 -3.72 -13.23 13.75
CA ILE A 39 -2.61 -12.99 14.69
C ILE A 39 -2.43 -14.20 15.62
N SER A 40 -3.51 -14.96 15.89
CA SER A 40 -3.50 -16.15 16.75
C SER A 40 -2.63 -17.30 16.23
N ASP A 41 -2.40 -17.38 14.93
CA ASP A 41 -1.77 -18.56 14.32
C ASP A 41 -0.23 -18.48 14.39
N ASP A 42 0.31 -17.26 14.24
CA ASP A 42 1.73 -16.93 14.47
C ASP A 42 1.88 -15.41 14.65
N PRO A 43 1.97 -14.89 15.88
CA PRO A 43 2.08 -13.46 16.13
C PRO A 43 3.40 -12.86 15.63
N GLU A 44 4.50 -13.64 15.60
CA GLU A 44 5.81 -13.14 15.18
C GLU A 44 5.88 -12.95 13.67
N SER A 45 5.53 -13.99 12.90
CA SER A 45 5.52 -13.93 11.44
C SER A 45 4.48 -12.93 10.92
N PHE A 46 3.30 -12.85 11.55
CA PHE A 46 2.29 -11.87 11.19
C PHE A 46 2.77 -10.43 11.43
N SER A 47 3.42 -10.16 12.57
CA SER A 47 3.97 -8.84 12.88
C SER A 47 5.06 -8.44 11.87
N LYS A 48 5.97 -9.35 11.53
CA LYS A 48 7.00 -9.13 10.50
C LYS A 48 6.36 -8.82 9.14
N ALA A 49 5.41 -9.64 8.67
CA ALA A 49 4.72 -9.44 7.40
C ALA A 49 3.94 -8.10 7.36
N LYS A 50 3.27 -7.75 8.46
CA LYS A 50 2.54 -6.49 8.59
C LYS A 50 3.48 -5.28 8.61
N ARG A 51 4.61 -5.38 9.29
CA ARG A 51 5.67 -4.35 9.30
C ARG A 51 6.22 -4.13 7.90
N LEU A 52 6.56 -5.20 7.17
CA LEU A 52 7.02 -5.11 5.78
C LEU A 52 5.95 -4.47 4.88
N SER A 53 4.68 -4.89 5.03
CA SER A 53 3.57 -4.29 4.29
C SER A 53 3.41 -2.79 4.59
N LYS A 54 3.60 -2.38 5.85
CA LYS A 54 3.60 -0.97 6.25
C LYS A 54 4.77 -0.21 5.62
N GLN A 55 5.97 -0.78 5.63
CA GLN A 55 7.16 -0.18 5.01
C GLN A 55 6.98 -0.01 3.49
N ILE A 56 6.42 -1.00 2.79
CA ILE A 56 6.11 -0.89 1.35
C ILE A 56 5.12 0.26 1.10
N ASN A 57 4.06 0.36 1.90
CA ASN A 57 3.08 1.43 1.74
C ASN A 57 3.69 2.82 2.01
N GLN A 58 4.51 2.93 3.05
CA GLN A 58 5.26 4.16 3.35
C GLN A 58 6.20 4.54 2.20
N ASN A 59 6.91 3.57 1.62
CA ASN A 59 7.80 3.81 0.49
C ASN A 59 7.02 4.27 -0.75
N ASN A 60 5.88 3.64 -1.05
CA ASN A 60 4.99 4.08 -2.13
C ASN A 60 4.50 5.53 -1.90
N GLN A 61 4.22 5.90 -0.65
CA GLN A 61 3.87 7.29 -0.33
C GLN A 61 5.06 8.24 -0.52
N TYR A 62 6.28 7.84 -0.16
CA TYR A 62 7.49 8.63 -0.43
C TYR A 62 7.72 8.85 -1.92
N LEU A 63 7.52 7.81 -2.75
CA LEU A 63 7.60 7.94 -4.21
C LEU A 63 6.55 8.92 -4.76
N LYS A 64 5.31 8.86 -4.26
CA LYS A 64 4.28 9.84 -4.61
C LYS A 64 4.67 11.26 -4.22
N ASN A 65 5.14 11.45 -2.99
CA ASN A 65 5.56 12.76 -2.50
C ASN A 65 6.74 13.32 -3.32
N ALA A 66 7.72 12.48 -3.66
CA ALA A 66 8.85 12.86 -4.51
C ALA A 66 8.39 13.25 -5.92
N SER A 67 7.46 12.52 -6.51
CA SER A 67 6.85 12.86 -7.81
C SER A 67 6.12 14.21 -7.75
N SER A 68 5.32 14.44 -6.72
CA SER A 68 4.64 15.72 -6.51
C SER A 68 5.62 16.88 -6.30
N ALA A 69 6.68 16.68 -5.54
CA ALA A 69 7.73 17.68 -5.35
C ALA A 69 8.42 18.01 -6.69
N ASN A 70 8.73 17.00 -7.50
CA ASN A 70 9.30 17.22 -8.83
C ASN A 70 8.35 18.00 -9.75
N ALA A 71 7.05 17.66 -9.74
CA ALA A 71 6.04 18.40 -10.50
C ALA A 71 5.95 19.87 -10.08
N TRP A 72 6.05 20.15 -8.77
CA TRP A 72 6.06 21.51 -8.25
C TRP A 72 7.32 22.28 -8.67
N VAL A 73 8.49 21.65 -8.62
CA VAL A 73 9.75 22.24 -9.10
C VAL A 73 9.68 22.54 -10.59
N MET A 74 9.19 21.61 -11.41
CA MET A 74 9.03 21.82 -12.86
C MET A 74 8.07 22.99 -13.16
N THR A 75 6.94 23.05 -12.45
CA THR A 75 5.98 24.14 -12.63
C THR A 75 6.59 25.49 -12.26
N THR A 76 7.32 25.53 -11.14
CA THR A 76 8.02 26.74 -10.68
C THR A 76 9.10 27.16 -11.67
N ARG A 77 9.89 26.20 -12.17
CA ARG A 77 10.91 26.44 -13.19
C ARG A 77 10.30 27.04 -14.46
N ASN A 78 9.22 26.46 -14.96
CA ASN A 78 8.53 26.97 -16.15
C ASN A 78 8.02 28.41 -15.93
N ALA A 79 7.49 28.72 -14.75
CA ALA A 79 7.08 30.08 -14.40
C ALA A 79 8.28 31.06 -14.42
N VAL A 80 9.42 30.66 -13.88
CA VAL A 80 10.66 31.47 -13.89
C VAL A 80 11.20 31.66 -15.31
N GLU A 81 11.19 30.63 -16.16
CA GLU A 81 11.61 30.73 -17.57
C GLU A 81 10.72 31.69 -18.36
N ASN A 82 9.40 31.64 -18.12
CA ASN A 82 8.44 32.58 -18.71
C ASN A 82 8.70 34.02 -18.26
N LEU A 83 8.97 34.24 -16.96
CA LEU A 83 9.34 35.56 -16.43
C LEU A 83 10.63 36.09 -17.06
N SER A 84 11.68 35.26 -17.15
CA SER A 84 12.96 35.62 -17.77
C SER A 84 12.79 36.02 -19.24
N THR A 85 11.98 35.26 -19.98
CA THR A 85 11.65 35.56 -21.38
C THR A 85 10.93 36.90 -21.51
N ASN A 86 9.95 37.18 -20.63
CA ASN A 86 9.21 38.43 -20.65
C ASN A 86 10.10 39.63 -20.31
N VAL A 87 10.98 39.52 -19.31
CA VAL A 87 11.95 40.56 -18.97
C VAL A 87 12.90 40.84 -20.14
N SER A 88 13.36 39.80 -20.83
CA SER A 88 14.21 39.94 -22.02
C SER A 88 13.50 40.68 -23.15
N LYS A 89 12.22 40.37 -23.40
CA LYS A 89 11.38 41.09 -24.37
C LYS A 89 11.18 42.55 -23.98
N LEU A 90 10.91 42.84 -22.70
CA LEU A 90 10.79 44.21 -22.21
C LEU A 90 12.08 44.99 -22.47
N ARG A 91 13.24 44.40 -22.14
CA ARG A 91 14.56 45.00 -22.41
C ARG A 91 14.77 45.28 -23.90
N GLU A 92 14.40 44.35 -24.79
CA GLU A 92 14.48 44.55 -26.24
C GLU A 92 13.62 45.73 -26.71
N ILE A 93 12.39 45.85 -26.21
CA ILE A 93 11.48 46.97 -26.52
C ILE A 93 12.09 48.29 -26.05
N PHE A 94 12.62 48.35 -24.82
CA PHE A 94 13.26 49.55 -24.30
C PHE A 94 14.44 50.01 -25.17
N PHE A 95 15.31 49.09 -25.60
CA PHE A 95 16.41 49.45 -26.51
C PHE A 95 15.92 49.96 -27.86
N LYS A 96 14.89 49.34 -28.44
CA LYS A 96 14.30 49.80 -29.71
C LYS A 96 13.77 51.22 -29.60
N VAL A 97 13.08 51.56 -28.51
CA VAL A 97 12.56 52.92 -28.26
C VAL A 97 13.71 53.92 -28.13
N LEU A 98 14.78 53.56 -27.40
CA LEU A 98 15.92 54.44 -27.15
C LEU A 98 16.72 54.75 -28.43
N VAL A 99 16.77 53.82 -29.38
CA VAL A 99 17.44 54.01 -30.69
C VAL A 99 16.58 54.79 -31.69
N MET A 100 15.26 54.90 -31.45
CA MET A 100 14.32 55.62 -32.31
C MET A 100 14.19 57.12 -32.00
N ILE A 101 14.73 57.57 -30.86
CA ILE A 101 14.78 58.97 -30.40
C ILE A 101 16.15 59.55 -30.76
#